data_AF-A0A4Y2DA27-F1
#
_entry.id   AF-A0A4Y2DA27-F1
#
_cell.length_a   1.000
_cell.length_b   1.000
_cell.length_c   1.000
_cell.angle_alpha   90.00
_cell.angle_beta   90.00
_cell.angle_gamma   90.00
#
_symmetry.space_group_name_H-M   'P 1'
#
loop_
_entity.id
_entity.type
_entity.pdbx_description
1 polymer ?
#
loop_
_entity_poly.entity_id
_entity_poly.type
_entity_poly.pdbx_seq_one_letter_code
_entity_poly.pdbx_strand_id
1 'polypeptide(L)'
;MPRLELLGALLAAPLASKVKTIVDLKRPSQVFFWTESKITLHWIKGSSKRWKSFVSNRVTEIQSLCDTSAWAHCPGKQNPADFLNRGVNVEILLNGDL
;
A
#
# COMPACT_ATOMS: atom_id res chain seq x y z
N MET A 1 11.67 9.61 3.00
CA MET A 1 10.47 8.77 3.25
C MET A 1 9.75 8.29 1.99
N PRO A 2 9.45 9.09 0.94
CA PRO A 2 8.58 8.63 -0.16
C PRO A 2 9.02 7.36 -0.89
N ARG A 3 10.34 7.09 -0.95
CA ARG A 3 10.88 5.86 -1.53
C ARG A 3 10.56 4.61 -0.70
N LEU A 4 10.55 4.70 0.63
CA LEU A 4 10.20 3.57 1.49
C LEU A 4 8.72 3.24 1.38
N GLU A 5 7.88 4.26 1.37
CA GLU A 5 6.44 4.13 1.12
C GLU A 5 6.15 3.47 -0.23
N LEU A 6 6.88 3.85 -1.29
CA LEU A 6 6.77 3.21 -2.60
C LEU A 6 7.24 1.75 -2.58
N LEU A 7 8.25 1.41 -1.78
CA LEU A 7 8.68 0.02 -1.61
C LEU A 7 7.64 -0.80 -0.83
N GLY A 8 7.01 -0.22 0.19
CA GLY A 8 5.88 -0.83 0.89
C GLY A 8 4.72 -1.13 -0.05
N ALA A 9 4.37 -0.16 -0.91
CA ALA A 9 3.37 -0.35 -1.95
C ALA A 9 3.76 -1.45 -2.96
N LEU A 10 5.04 -1.51 -3.34
CA LEU A 10 5.58 -2.54 -4.23
C LEU A 10 5.47 -3.94 -3.64
N LEU A 11 5.67 -4.10 -2.33
CA LEU A 11 5.51 -5.38 -1.64
C LEU A 11 4.04 -5.77 -1.46
N ALA A 12 3.17 -4.78 -1.21
CA ALA A 12 1.74 -5.01 -1.01
C ALA A 12 1.05 -5.54 -2.28
N ALA A 13 1.42 -5.05 -3.48
CA ALA A 13 0.80 -5.45 -4.74
C ALA A 13 0.87 -6.97 -5.04
N PRO A 14 2.05 -7.63 -5.05
CA PRO A 14 2.15 -9.07 -5.30
C PRO A 14 1.56 -9.90 -4.17
N LEU A 15 1.66 -9.44 -2.91
CA LEU A 15 1.04 -10.11 -1.77
C LEU A 15 -0.48 -10.14 -1.93
N ALA A 16 -1.09 -8.99 -2.21
CA ALA A 16 -2.53 -8.89 -2.40
C ALA A 16 -3.00 -9.71 -3.60
N SER A 17 -2.25 -9.73 -4.71
CA SER A 17 -2.56 -10.59 -5.87
C SER A 17 -2.60 -12.08 -5.49
N LYS A 18 -1.60 -12.57 -4.75
CA LYS A 18 -1.56 -13.97 -4.27
C LYS A 18 -2.69 -14.28 -3.29
N VAL A 19 -2.92 -13.40 -2.31
CA VAL A 19 -3.97 -13.59 -1.29
C VAL A 19 -5.35 -13.56 -1.93
N LYS A 20 -5.60 -12.64 -2.87
CA LYS A 20 -6.87 -12.52 -3.59
C LYS A 20 -7.21 -13.83 -4.31
N THR A 21 -6.26 -14.43 -5.02
CA THR A 21 -6.46 -15.72 -5.69
C THR A 21 -6.94 -16.81 -4.73
N ILE A 22 -6.40 -16.84 -3.50
CA ILE A 22 -6.80 -17.84 -2.49
C ILE A 22 -8.19 -17.52 -1.91
N VAL A 23 -8.46 -16.24 -1.62
CA VAL A 23 -9.75 -15.80 -1.05
C VAL A 23 -10.89 -16.00 -2.04
N ASP A 24 -10.63 -15.72 -3.32
CA ASP A 24 -11.60 -15.85 -4.42
C ASP A 24 -12.06 -17.29 -4.66
N LEU A 25 -11.27 -18.31 -4.24
CA LEU A 25 -11.71 -19.71 -4.29
C LEU A 25 -12.96 -19.96 -3.43
N LYS A 26 -13.15 -19.17 -2.36
CA LYS A 26 -14.32 -19.29 -1.47
C LYS A 26 -15.40 -18.26 -1.78
N ARG A 27 -15.00 -17.02 -2.08
CA ARG A 27 -15.94 -15.93 -2.40
C ARG A 27 -15.25 -14.86 -3.24
N PRO A 28 -15.92 -14.29 -4.27
CA PRO A 28 -15.39 -13.13 -4.97
C PRO A 28 -15.08 -11.99 -3.99
N SER A 29 -13.88 -11.42 -4.11
CA SER A 29 -13.40 -10.36 -3.24
C SER A 29 -12.84 -9.17 -4.03
N GLN A 30 -12.96 -7.98 -3.44
CA GLN A 30 -12.35 -6.75 -3.94
C GLN A 30 -11.18 -6.37 -3.04
N VAL A 31 -10.10 -5.87 -3.64
CA VAL A 31 -8.89 -5.43 -2.93
C VAL A 31 -8.85 -3.90 -2.96
N PHE A 32 -8.52 -3.30 -1.81
CA PHE A 32 -8.27 -1.87 -1.66
C PHE A 32 -6.89 -1.67 -1.05
N PHE A 33 -6.16 -0.66 -1.52
CA PHE A 33 -4.84 -0.30 -1.03
C PHE A 33 -4.85 1.10 -0.44
N TRP A 34 -4.24 1.26 0.73
CA TRP A 34 -4.18 2.52 1.46
C TRP A 34 -2.73 2.94 1.67
N THR A 35 -2.42 4.21 1.44
CA THR A 35 -1.14 4.81 1.75
C THR A 35 -1.34 6.19 2.37
N GLU A 36 -0.54 6.55 3.37
CA GLU A 36 -0.52 7.90 3.93
C GLU A 36 0.33 8.88 3.10
N SER A 37 1.14 8.35 2.18
CA SER A 37 1.99 9.16 1.32
C SER A 37 1.22 9.62 0.08
N LYS A 38 0.76 10.88 0.10
CA LYS A 38 0.19 11.53 -1.10
C LYS A 38 1.15 11.52 -2.29
N ILE A 39 2.46 11.58 -2.05
CA ILE A 39 3.48 11.50 -3.11
C ILE A 39 3.49 10.10 -3.74
N THR A 40 3.47 9.05 -2.92
CA THR A 40 3.41 7.66 -3.39
C THR A 40 2.12 7.42 -4.18
N LEU A 41 0.99 7.88 -3.65
CA LEU A 41 -0.30 7.80 -4.34
C LEU A 41 -0.27 8.53 -5.69
N HIS A 42 0.31 9.73 -5.74
CA HIS A 42 0.45 10.50 -6.97
C HIS A 42 1.31 9.77 -8.01
N TRP A 43 2.41 9.13 -7.58
CA TRP A 43 3.23 8.33 -8.48
C TRP A 43 2.47 7.11 -9.03
N ILE A 44 1.75 6.38 -8.17
CA ILE A 44 0.98 5.18 -8.55
C ILE A 44 -0.15 5.52 -9.52
N LYS A 45 -0.86 6.64 -9.30
CA LYS A 45 -1.96 7.07 -10.19
C LYS A 45 -1.48 7.76 -11.48
N GLY A 46 -0.23 8.22 -11.51
CA GLY A 46 0.35 8.87 -12.68
C GLY A 46 0.93 7.88 -13.70
N SER A 47 1.23 8.39 -14.90
CA SER A 47 1.94 7.62 -15.92
C SER A 47 3.40 7.37 -15.48
N SER A 48 3.77 6.09 -15.35
CA SER A 48 5.11 5.67 -14.87
C SER A 48 6.26 6.28 -15.70
N LYS A 49 6.05 6.45 -17.01
CA LYS A 49 7.01 7.01 -17.97
C LYS A 49 7.47 8.43 -17.64
N ARG A 50 6.70 9.17 -16.83
CA ARG A 50 7.04 10.55 -16.41
C ARG A 50 8.06 10.59 -15.27
N TRP A 51 8.31 9.46 -14.60
CA TRP A 51 9.13 9.40 -13.41
C TRP A 51 10.56 8.96 -13.71
N LYS A 52 11.50 9.34 -12.83
CA LYS A 52 12.88 8.82 -12.88
C LYS A 52 12.88 7.30 -12.72
N SER A 53 13.87 6.62 -13.30
CA SER A 53 13.92 5.15 -13.43
C SER A 53 13.59 4.37 -12.15
N PHE A 54 14.08 4.83 -10.99
CA PHE A 54 13.76 4.19 -9.70
C PHE A 54 12.25 4.11 -9.42
N VAL A 55 11.53 5.20 -9.64
CA VAL A 55 10.09 5.31 -9.41
C VAL A 55 9.33 4.69 -10.57
N SER A 56 9.75 4.98 -11.81
CA SER A 56 9.11 4.46 -13.03
C SER A 56 9.02 2.93 -13.04
N ASN A 57 10.13 2.24 -12.77
CA ASN A 57 10.17 0.78 -12.80
C ASN A 57 9.22 0.17 -11.76
N ARG A 58 9.19 0.73 -10.54
CA ARG A 58 8.35 0.23 -9.43
C ARG A 58 6.88 0.53 -9.64
N VAL A 59 6.55 1.73 -10.13
CA VAL A 59 5.18 2.09 -10.47
C VAL A 59 4.67 1.20 -11.61
N THR A 60 5.51 0.90 -12.61
CA THR A 60 5.13 0.00 -13.71
C THR A 60 4.78 -1.40 -13.21
N GLU A 61 5.54 -1.93 -12.25
CA GLU A 61 5.26 -3.23 -11.63
C GLU A 61 3.98 -3.20 -10.77
N ILE A 62 3.77 -2.15 -9.97
CA ILE A 62 2.52 -1.99 -9.20
C ILE A 62 1.33 -1.95 -10.15
N GLN A 63 1.40 -1.16 -11.21
CA GLN A 63 0.34 -0.98 -12.20
C GLN A 63 0.05 -2.25 -13.02
N SER A 64 1.01 -3.17 -13.17
CA SER A 64 0.77 -4.44 -13.86
C SER A 64 0.06 -5.47 -12.98
N LEU A 65 0.12 -5.32 -11.65
CA LEU A 65 -0.43 -6.27 -10.69
C LEU A 65 -1.79 -5.85 -10.12
N CYS A 66 -2.10 -4.56 -10.09
CA CYS A 66 -3.33 -4.05 -9.51
C CYS A 66 -3.84 -2.79 -10.22
N ASP A 67 -5.16 -2.59 -10.18
CA ASP A 67 -5.77 -1.38 -10.71
C ASP A 67 -5.42 -0.17 -9.82
N THR A 68 -4.95 0.90 -10.45
CA THR A 68 -4.65 2.18 -9.80
C THR A 68 -5.88 2.82 -9.13
N SER A 69 -7.09 2.48 -9.59
CA SER A 69 -8.35 2.94 -8.98
C SER A 69 -8.54 2.42 -7.55
N ALA A 70 -7.95 1.25 -7.23
CA ALA A 70 -8.03 0.62 -5.91
C ALA A 70 -7.14 1.31 -4.85
N TRP A 71 -6.31 2.27 -5.25
CA TRP A 71 -5.41 2.98 -4.34
C TRP A 71 -6.04 4.28 -3.82
N ALA A 72 -6.03 4.44 -2.50
CA ALA A 72 -6.57 5.61 -1.81
C ALA A 72 -5.59 6.15 -0.75
N HIS A 73 -5.76 7.43 -0.44
CA HIS A 73 -5.01 8.06 0.65
C HIS A 73 -5.72 7.81 1.97
N CYS A 74 -4.98 7.33 2.97
CA CYS A 74 -5.44 7.26 4.35
C CYS A 74 -4.60 8.21 5.21
N PRO A 75 -5.18 9.16 5.98
CA PRO A 75 -4.41 9.98 6.89
C PRO A 75 -3.57 9.12 7.85
N GLY A 76 -2.33 9.52 8.16
CA GLY A 76 -1.42 8.72 9.00
C GLY A 76 -1.98 8.31 10.36
N LYS A 77 -2.78 9.18 11.01
CA LYS A 77 -3.48 8.85 12.27
C LYS A 77 -4.53 7.72 12.15
N GLN A 78 -4.94 7.41 10.92
CA GLN A 78 -5.89 6.36 10.58
C GLN A 78 -5.20 5.22 9.80
N ASN A 79 -3.89 5.32 9.56
CA ASN A 79 -3.13 4.31 8.84
C ASN A 79 -2.76 3.18 9.81
N PRO A 80 -3.36 1.98 9.73
CA PRO A 80 -3.02 0.90 10.64
C PRO A 80 -1.55 0.45 10.51
N ALA A 81 -0.91 0.72 9.37
CA ALA A 81 0.50 0.41 9.17
C ALA A 81 1.45 1.34 9.96
N ASP A 82 1.01 2.53 10.35
CA ASP A 82 1.83 3.45 11.17
C ASP A 82 2.07 2.89 12.57
N PHE A 83 1.08 2.20 13.14
CA PHE A 83 1.24 1.54 14.44
C PHE A 83 2.37 0.50 14.41
N LEU A 84 2.47 -0.24 13.30
CA LEU A 84 3.52 -1.25 13.12
C LEU A 84 4.89 -0.61 12.82
N ASN A 85 4.93 0.49 12.08
CA ASN A 85 6.18 1.14 11.65
C ASN A 85 6.79 2.07 12.69
N ARG A 86 5.97 2.72 13.54
CA ARG A 86 6.45 3.63 14.61
C ARG A 86 6.75 2.90 15.91
N GLY A 87 6.31 1.64 16.02
CA GLY A 87 6.20 0.95 17.29
C GLY A 87 4.98 1.44 18.07
N VAL A 88 4.24 0.50 18.64
CA VAL A 88 3.15 0.83 19.57
C VAL A 88 3.78 1.00 20.95
N ASN A 89 3.43 2.07 21.68
CA ASN A 89 3.83 2.19 23.08
C ASN A 89 3.31 0.96 23.84
N VAL A 90 4.16 0.31 24.64
CA VAL A 90 3.82 -0.92 25.37
C VAL A 90 2.54 -0.74 26.21
N GLU A 91 2.26 0.47 26.72
CA GLU A 91 1.04 0.78 27.47
C GLU A 91 -0.25 0.66 26.62
N ILE A 92 -0.20 0.98 25.33
CA ILE A 92 -1.35 0.83 24.41
C ILE A 92 -1.58 -0.65 24.10
N LEU A 93 -0.51 -1.45 23.96
CA LEU A 93 -0.61 -2.90 23.79
C LEU A 93 -1.19 -3.60 25.03
N LEU A 94 -0.86 -3.11 26.23
CA LEU A 94 -1.35 -3.67 27.48
C LEU A 94 -2.83 -3.35 27.74
N ASN A 95 -3.33 -2.21 27.24
CA ASN A 95 -4.69 -1.75 27.50
C ASN A 95 -5.71 -2.10 26.39
N GLY A 96 -5.27 -2.69 25.28
CA GLY A 96 -6.17 -3.28 24.26
C GLY A 96 -6.97 -2.30 23.40
N ASP A 97 -6.72 -0.99 23.51
CA ASP A 97 -7.35 0.04 22.68
C ASP A 97 -6.57 0.20 21.36
N LEU A 98 -6.94 -0.60 20.35
CA LEU A 98 -6.48 -0.47 18.96
C LEU A 98 -7.57 0.14 18.06
#